data_AF-A0A520IK39-F1
#
_entry.id   AF-A0A520IK39-F1
#
_cell.length_a   1.000
_cell.length_b   1.000
_cell.length_c   1.000
_cell.angle_alpha   90.00
_cell.angle_beta   90.00
_cell.angle_gamma   90.00
#
_symmetry.space_group_name_H-M   'P 1'
#
loop_
_entity.id
_entity.type
_entity.pdbx_description
1 polymer ?
#
loop_
_entity_poly.entity_id
_entity_poly.type
_entity_poly.pdbx_seq_one_letter_code
_entity_poly.pdbx_strand_id
1 'polypeptide(L)'
;MLHDPNRVYVFDTTLRDGEQVPGCQLTTPEKIEIAKELEALGVDIIEAGFPISSPGDFQSVVELSKAVSEPIICALTRANKGDIDAAVAALKFAKRPRIHTGIGSSDMHIKHKFNSTRED
;
A
#
# COMPACT_ATOMS: atom_id res chain seq x y z
N MET A 1 12.74 -3.47 13.55
CA MET A 1 11.68 -4.26 14.20
C MET A 1 11.98 -5.72 13.96
N LEU A 2 12.26 -6.48 15.02
CA LEU A 2 12.38 -7.95 14.93
C LEU A 2 10.96 -8.49 15.04
N HIS A 3 10.48 -9.12 13.97
CA HIS A 3 9.21 -9.85 13.98
C HIS A 3 9.28 -10.98 15.01
N ASP A 4 8.22 -11.15 15.81
CA ASP A 4 8.12 -12.29 16.73
C ASP A 4 7.94 -13.57 15.89
N PRO A 5 8.86 -14.57 15.98
CA PRO A 5 8.79 -15.78 15.17
C PRO A 5 7.56 -16.65 15.48
N ASN A 6 6.89 -16.44 16.62
CA ASN A 6 5.71 -17.19 17.02
C ASN A 6 4.39 -16.47 16.69
N ARG A 7 4.45 -15.27 16.10
CA ARG A 7 3.26 -14.48 15.73
C ARG A 7 3.10 -14.43 14.21
N VAL A 8 1.91 -14.76 13.74
CA VAL A 8 1.50 -14.47 12.37
C VAL A 8 1.05 -13.01 12.30
N TYR A 9 1.56 -12.28 11.31
CA TYR A 9 1.15 -10.91 11.04
C TYR A 9 0.20 -10.88 9.84
N VAL A 10 -0.92 -10.18 9.99
CA VAL A 10 -1.94 -10.02 8.96
C VAL A 10 -1.68 -8.73 8.18
N PHE A 11 -1.35 -8.88 6.90
CA PHE A 11 -1.28 -7.79 5.94
C PHE A 11 -2.58 -7.80 5.13
N ASP A 12 -3.41 -6.77 5.32
CA ASP A 12 -4.65 -6.59 4.57
C ASP A 12 -4.43 -5.66 3.36
N THR A 13 -4.90 -6.11 2.19
CA THR A 13 -4.85 -5.36 0.91
C THR A 13 -6.23 -4.94 0.40
N THR A 14 -7.27 -5.00 1.24
CA THR A 14 -8.66 -4.73 0.83
C THR A 14 -8.79 -3.35 0.17
N LEU A 15 -8.14 -2.33 0.74
CA LEU A 15 -8.22 -0.94 0.27
C LEU A 15 -7.37 -0.63 -0.97
N ARG A 16 -6.56 -1.57 -1.44
CA ARG A 16 -5.74 -1.42 -2.66
C ARG A 16 -6.08 -2.48 -3.68
N ASP A 17 -5.77 -3.75 -3.38
CA ASP A 17 -5.91 -4.84 -4.33
C ASP A 17 -7.38 -5.29 -4.43
N GLY A 18 -8.10 -5.26 -3.30
CA GLY A 18 -9.55 -5.53 -3.28
C GLY A 18 -10.36 -4.51 -4.09
N GLU A 19 -9.99 -3.22 -4.02
CA GLU A 19 -10.65 -2.16 -4.79
C GLU A 19 -10.49 -2.30 -6.31
N GLN A 20 -9.42 -2.98 -6.79
CA GLN A 20 -9.18 -3.14 -8.24
C GLN A 20 -10.21 -4.04 -8.94
N VAL A 21 -11.09 -4.71 -8.18
CA VAL A 21 -12.18 -5.51 -8.73
C VAL A 21 -13.18 -4.58 -9.45
N PRO A 22 -13.58 -4.90 -10.70
CA PRO A 22 -14.57 -4.11 -11.42
C PRO A 22 -15.86 -3.93 -10.62
N GLY A 23 -16.27 -2.67 -10.43
CA GLY A 23 -17.47 -2.31 -9.67
C GLY A 23 -17.26 -2.11 -8.15
N CYS A 24 -16.03 -2.28 -7.64
CA CYS A 24 -15.69 -2.11 -6.22
C CYS A 24 -14.89 -0.83 -5.93
N GLN A 25 -15.03 0.21 -6.76
CA GLN A 25 -14.34 1.49 -6.54
C GLN A 25 -14.83 2.14 -5.24
N LEU A 26 -13.90 2.46 -4.34
CA LEU A 26 -14.20 3.01 -3.03
C LEU A 26 -13.88 4.50 -3.03
N THR A 27 -14.84 5.30 -2.58
CA THR A 27 -14.59 6.70 -2.24
C THR A 27 -13.70 6.79 -1.00
N THR A 28 -12.97 7.90 -0.83
CA THR A 28 -12.12 8.11 0.35
C THR A 28 -12.87 7.93 1.68
N PRO A 29 -14.12 8.42 1.87
CA PRO A 29 -14.90 8.15 3.08
C PRO A 29 -15.15 6.65 3.32
N GLU A 30 -15.55 5.89 2.29
CA GLU A 30 -15.78 4.45 2.40
C GLU A 30 -14.48 3.71 2.77
N LYS A 31 -13.34 4.12 2.19
CA LYS A 31 -12.04 3.57 2.57
C LYS A 31 -11.73 3.82 4.05
N ILE A 32 -12.04 5.01 4.57
CA ILE A 32 -11.82 5.34 5.99
C ILE A 32 -12.71 4.50 6.90
N GLU A 33 -13.97 4.28 6.53
CA GLU A 33 -14.88 3.41 7.29
C GLU A 33 -14.33 1.98 7.36
N ILE A 34 -13.97 1.40 6.22
CA ILE A 34 -13.37 0.06 6.14
C ILE A 34 -12.05 0.00 6.92
N ALA A 35 -11.19 1.02 6.82
CA ALA A 35 -9.92 1.05 7.55
C ALA A 35 -10.10 1.02 9.07
N LYS A 36 -11.13 1.70 9.59
CA LYS A 36 -11.46 1.66 11.03
C LYS A 36 -11.97 0.29 11.46
N GLU A 37 -12.78 -0.36 10.63
CA GLU A 37 -13.21 -1.73 10.91
C GLU A 37 -12.05 -2.72 10.86
N LEU A 38 -11.11 -2.56 9.93
CA LEU A 38 -9.87 -3.35 9.88
C LEU A 38 -8.98 -3.11 11.11
N GLU A 39 -8.85 -1.85 11.56
CA GLU A 39 -8.16 -1.49 12.79
C GLU A 39 -8.83 -2.16 14.02
N ALA A 40 -10.15 -2.11 14.11
CA ALA A 40 -10.92 -2.76 15.19
C ALA A 40 -10.81 -4.29 15.17
N LEU A 41 -10.73 -4.88 13.97
CA LEU A 41 -10.46 -6.31 13.77
C LEU A 41 -9.05 -6.72 14.24
N GLY A 42 -8.13 -5.75 14.33
CA GLY A 42 -6.77 -5.96 14.82
C GLY A 42 -5.78 -6.40 13.74
N VAL A 43 -6.00 -6.02 12.48
CA VAL A 43 -5.01 -6.29 11.42
C VAL A 43 -3.70 -5.55 11.69
N ASP A 44 -2.57 -6.16 11.32
CA ASP A 44 -1.26 -5.57 11.63
C ASP A 44 -0.87 -4.47 10.66
N ILE A 45 -1.20 -4.64 9.37
CA ILE A 45 -0.87 -3.74 8.29
C ILE A 45 -2.09 -3.55 7.37
N ILE A 46 -2.35 -2.32 6.98
CA ILE A 46 -3.35 -1.96 5.97
C ILE A 46 -2.61 -1.33 4.78
N GLU A 47 -2.71 -1.93 3.59
CA GLU A 47 -2.28 -1.29 2.35
C GLU A 47 -3.36 -0.34 1.83
N ALA A 48 -3.09 0.96 2.02
CA ALA A 48 -4.04 2.05 1.87
C ALA A 48 -4.22 2.54 0.42
N GLY A 49 -3.36 2.11 -0.50
CA GLY A 49 -3.44 2.51 -1.91
C GLY A 49 -2.08 2.59 -2.62
N PHE A 50 -2.09 3.19 -3.81
CA PHE A 50 -0.91 3.41 -4.65
C PHE A 50 -0.74 4.91 -4.94
N PRO A 51 -0.05 5.70 -4.09
CA PRO A 51 -0.11 7.16 -4.13
C PRO A 51 0.22 7.85 -5.45
N ILE A 52 1.10 7.26 -6.29
CA ILE A 52 1.49 7.87 -7.57
C ILE A 52 0.43 7.69 -8.67
N SER A 53 -0.53 6.79 -8.52
CA SER A 53 -1.46 6.45 -9.61
C SER A 53 -2.39 7.61 -9.95
N SER A 54 -2.81 8.38 -8.94
CA SER A 54 -3.65 9.57 -9.13
C SER A 54 -3.57 10.52 -7.93
N PRO A 55 -3.93 11.81 -8.10
CA PRO A 55 -4.11 12.73 -6.98
C PRO A 55 -5.14 12.23 -5.95
N GLY A 56 -6.15 11.48 -6.39
CA GLY A 56 -7.17 10.89 -5.53
C GLY A 56 -6.61 9.77 -4.64
N ASP A 57 -5.77 8.91 -5.20
CA ASP A 57 -5.07 7.86 -4.43
C ASP A 57 -4.09 8.45 -3.43
N PHE A 58 -3.33 9.46 -3.85
CA PHE A 58 -2.44 10.22 -2.96
C PHE A 58 -3.22 10.78 -1.77
N GLN A 59 -4.32 11.49 -2.04
CA GLN A 59 -5.13 12.10 -1.00
C GLN A 59 -5.81 11.06 -0.10
N SER A 60 -6.25 9.95 -0.67
CA SER A 60 -6.85 8.85 0.10
C SER A 60 -5.86 8.25 1.10
N VAL A 61 -4.62 8.00 0.68
CA VAL A 61 -3.56 7.50 1.57
C VAL A 61 -3.22 8.52 2.65
N VAL A 62 -3.20 9.82 2.31
CA VAL A 62 -3.00 10.90 3.30
C VAL A 62 -4.11 10.89 4.35
N GLU A 63 -5.38 10.82 3.96
CA GLU A 63 -6.49 10.81 4.92
C GLU A 63 -6.53 9.53 5.76
N LEU A 64 -6.28 8.36 5.16
CA LEU A 64 -6.15 7.10 5.87
C LEU A 64 -5.01 7.14 6.90
N SER A 65 -3.87 7.73 6.54
CA SER A 65 -2.73 7.87 7.45
C SER A 65 -3.01 8.73 8.69
N LYS A 66 -4.04 9.59 8.64
CA LYS A 66 -4.51 10.40 9.77
C LYS A 66 -5.62 9.69 10.57
N ALA A 67 -6.44 8.89 9.89
CA ALA A 67 -7.68 8.36 10.43
C ALA A 67 -7.50 7.12 11.32
N VAL A 68 -6.45 6.33 11.06
CA VAL A 68 -6.12 5.10 11.80
C VAL A 68 -4.69 5.18 12.31
N SER A 69 -4.43 4.60 13.48
CA SER A 69 -3.17 4.83 14.21
C SER A 69 -2.57 3.58 14.83
N GLU A 70 -3.38 2.56 15.08
CA GLU A 70 -2.92 1.28 15.59
C GLU A 70 -2.24 0.45 14.50
N PRO A 71 -2.81 0.14 13.32
CA PRO A 71 -2.11 -0.64 12.29
C PRO A 71 -0.95 0.13 11.64
N ILE A 72 -0.06 -0.61 10.99
CA ILE A 72 0.93 -0.02 10.07
C ILE A 72 0.21 0.40 8.80
N ILE A 73 0.40 1.65 8.36
CA ILE A 73 -0.17 2.14 7.11
C ILE A 73 0.85 1.96 6.00
N CYS A 74 0.45 1.21 4.97
CA CYS A 74 1.29 0.81 3.87
C CYS A 74 0.84 1.47 2.57
N ALA A 75 1.79 1.94 1.76
CA ALA A 75 1.55 2.40 0.40
C ALA A 75 2.34 1.55 -0.60
N LEU A 76 1.69 1.16 -1.71
CA LEU A 76 2.34 0.48 -2.82
C LEU A 76 3.21 1.46 -3.61
N THR A 77 4.34 0.97 -4.12
CA THR A 77 5.17 1.67 -5.11
C THR A 77 5.69 0.73 -6.18
N ARG A 78 5.94 1.23 -7.39
CA ARG A 78 6.92 0.58 -8.27
C ARG A 78 8.33 0.86 -7.75
N ALA A 79 9.30 0.05 -8.15
CA ALA A 79 10.72 0.22 -7.80
C ALA A 79 11.39 1.39 -8.55
N ASN A 80 10.89 2.62 -8.37
CA ASN A 80 11.53 3.84 -8.87
C ASN A 80 11.41 4.97 -7.85
N LYS A 81 12.30 5.96 -7.97
CA LYS A 81 12.41 7.06 -6.99
C LYS A 81 11.14 7.90 -6.87
N GLY A 82 10.49 8.23 -7.98
CA GLY A 82 9.31 9.10 -7.98
C GLY A 82 8.11 8.48 -7.25
N ASP A 83 7.87 7.18 -7.48
CA ASP A 83 6.84 6.43 -6.76
C ASP A 83 7.14 6.37 -5.25
N ILE A 84 8.41 6.15 -4.87
CA ILE A 84 8.85 6.12 -3.47
C ILE A 84 8.66 7.49 -2.80
N ASP A 85 9.08 8.57 -3.45
CA ASP A 85 8.95 9.93 -2.93
C ASP A 85 7.46 10.30 -2.72
N ALA A 86 6.58 9.90 -3.64
CA ALA A 86 5.14 10.09 -3.49
C ALA A 86 4.57 9.29 -2.31
N ALA A 87 4.99 8.04 -2.13
CA ALA A 87 4.57 7.24 -0.98
C ALA A 87 5.04 7.82 0.36
N VAL A 88 6.29 8.27 0.44
CA VAL A 88 6.81 8.97 1.62
C VAL A 88 5.97 10.20 1.95
N ALA A 89 5.65 11.03 0.95
CA ALA A 89 4.85 12.22 1.14
C ALA A 89 3.41 11.92 1.55
N ALA A 90 2.80 10.87 0.99
CA ALA A 90 1.43 10.47 1.33
C ALA A 90 1.32 9.88 2.75
N LEU A 91 2.34 9.13 3.18
CA LEU A 91 2.39 8.46 4.48
C LEU A 91 2.86 9.37 5.63
N LYS A 92 3.08 10.67 5.38
CA LYS A 92 3.73 11.58 6.36
C LYS A 92 3.03 11.70 7.72
N PHE A 93 1.74 11.38 7.81
CA PHE A 93 0.98 11.41 9.07
C PHE A 93 0.84 10.04 9.74
N ALA A 94 1.20 8.95 9.05
CA ALA A 94 1.12 7.61 9.61
C ALA A 94 2.08 7.49 10.79
N LYS A 95 1.58 7.06 11.95
CA LYS A 95 2.39 6.78 13.15
C LYS A 95 3.46 5.71 12.86
N ARG A 96 3.11 4.72 12.02
CA ARG A 96 3.98 3.62 11.60
C ARG A 96 3.85 3.43 10.08
N PRO A 97 4.63 4.17 9.26
CA PRO A 97 4.55 4.07 7.81
C PRO A 97 5.28 2.84 7.29
N ARG A 98 4.78 2.27 6.18
CA ARG A 98 5.44 1.21 5.41
C ARG A 98 5.33 1.50 3.92
N ILE A 99 6.40 1.20 3.18
CA ILE A 99 6.36 1.18 1.72
C ILE A 99 6.43 -0.27 1.28
N HIS A 100 5.47 -0.70 0.47
CA HIS A 100 5.51 -1.97 -0.24
C HIS A 100 5.96 -1.68 -1.66
N THR A 101 7.22 -1.96 -1.95
CA THR A 101 7.78 -1.80 -3.31
C THR A 101 7.86 -3.14 -4.03
N GLY A 102 7.81 -3.12 -5.35
CA GLY A 102 7.94 -4.34 -6.15
C GLY A 102 8.37 -4.07 -7.58
N ILE A 103 8.92 -5.13 -8.19
CA ILE A 103 9.26 -5.20 -9.61
C ILE A 103 8.99 -6.63 -10.12
N GLY A 104 8.55 -6.77 -11.37
CA GLY A 104 8.28 -8.08 -11.95
C GLY A 104 9.56 -8.85 -12.23
N SER A 105 9.75 -10.01 -11.59
CA SER A 105 11.02 -10.76 -11.64
C SER A 105 11.00 -12.01 -12.53
N SER A 106 9.86 -12.35 -13.12
CA SER A 106 9.76 -13.48 -14.07
C SER A 106 10.53 -13.18 -15.36
N ASP A 107 11.09 -14.19 -16.03
CA ASP A 107 11.79 -14.04 -17.32
C ASP A 107 10.95 -13.30 -18.37
N MET A 108 9.64 -13.53 -18.39
CA MET A 108 8.71 -12.85 -19.29
C MET A 108 8.67 -11.34 -19.04
N HIS A 109 8.58 -10.91 -17.77
CA HIS A 109 8.61 -9.49 -17.40
C HIS A 109 9.95 -8.85 -17.78
N ILE A 110 11.06 -9.49 -17.42
CA ILE A 110 12.41 -8.98 -17.68
C ILE A 110 12.63 -8.79 -19.18
N LYS A 111 12.40 -9.85 -19.96
CA LYS A 111 12.68 -9.84 -21.41
C LYS A 111 11.70 -8.98 -22.20
N HIS A 112 10.40 -9.05 -21.89
CA HIS A 112 9.38 -8.49 -22.78
C HIS A 112 8.76 -7.18 -22.28
N LYS A 113 8.73 -6.95 -20.96
CA LYS A 113 8.17 -5.71 -20.39
C LYS A 113 9.25 -4.67 -20.13
N PHE A 114 10.36 -5.08 -19.55
CA PHE A 114 11.48 -4.18 -19.22
C PHE A 114 12.55 -4.12 -20.30
N ASN A 115 12.59 -5.13 -21.19
CA ASN A 115 13.64 -5.28 -22.20
C ASN A 115 15.04 -5.22 -21.56
N SER A 116 15.19 -5.93 -20.43
CA SER A 116 16.37 -5.95 -19.56
C SER A 116 16.96 -7.37 -19.41
N THR A 117 18.00 -7.50 -18.60
CA THR A 117 18.59 -8.78 -18.17
C THR A 117 18.20 -9.12 -16.73
N ARG A 118 18.66 -10.26 -16.19
CA ARG A 118 18.45 -10.60 -14.77
C ARG A 118 19.38 -9.82 -13.83
N GLU A 119 20.51 -9.37 -14.36
CA GLU A 119 21.52 -8.61 -13.61
C GLU A 119 21.13 -7.13 -13.50
N ASP A 120 20.44 -6.61 -14.54
CA ASP A 120 19.96 -5.22 -14.66
C ASP A 120 18.48 -5.05 -14.28
#